data_AF-A0A497ZST4-F1
#
_entry.id   AF-A0A497ZST4-F1
#
_cell.length_a   1.000
_cell.length_b   1.000
_cell.length_c   1.000
_cell.angle_alpha   90.00
_cell.angle_beta   90.00
_cell.angle_gamma   90.00
#
_symmetry.space_group_name_H-M   'P 1'
#
loop_
_entity.id
_entity.type
_entity.pdbx_description
1 polymer ?
#
loop_
_entity_poly.entity_id
_entity_poly.type
_entity_poly.pdbx_seq_one_letter_code
_entity_poly.pdbx_strand_id
1 'polypeptide(L)'
;MADREHRNLSVGETELWGWFTEAFLCDLWERPERRNLFALRWRTQPRIRDVANTLAWSVVANRDKIIPVESLSNTIRSAVLWEFAHWQRSGGNPQEQVSYPLAAPVAEMLDWLVRHEPTKAAAVVAEIVGEADRELGISPKISGESIREALALDGKLAGTDCYHEFLDVALPPDD
;
A
#
# COMPACT_ATOMS: atom_id res chain seq x y z
N MET A 1 -9.23 -13.90 21.97
CA MET A 1 -9.45 -12.51 21.52
C MET A 1 -8.58 -12.18 20.31
N ALA A 2 -7.29 -12.54 20.29
CA ALA A 2 -6.39 -12.37 19.13
C ALA A 2 -6.89 -13.02 17.81
N ASP A 3 -7.52 -14.19 17.88
CA ASP A 3 -7.90 -15.00 16.70
C ASP A 3 -9.01 -14.39 15.79
N ARG A 4 -9.67 -13.32 16.24
CA ARG A 4 -10.65 -12.56 15.44
C ARG A 4 -10.02 -11.40 14.66
N GLU A 5 -8.94 -10.81 15.17
CA GLU A 5 -8.23 -9.70 14.51
C GLU A 5 -7.42 -10.19 13.29
N HIS A 6 -7.10 -11.48 13.25
CA HIS A 6 -6.33 -12.09 12.16
C HIS A 6 -7.11 -12.23 10.84
N ARG A 7 -8.46 -12.16 10.87
CA ARG A 7 -9.30 -12.46 9.70
C ARG A 7 -9.58 -11.26 8.80
N ASN A 8 -9.25 -10.05 9.24
CA ASN A 8 -9.54 -8.82 8.50
C ASN A 8 -8.26 -8.06 8.09
N LEU A 9 -7.12 -8.74 8.08
CA LEU A 9 -5.87 -8.10 7.68
C LEU A 9 -5.87 -7.80 6.18
N SER A 10 -5.36 -6.64 5.81
CA SER A 10 -5.06 -6.33 4.42
C SER A 10 -3.96 -7.27 3.89
N VAL A 11 -3.81 -7.32 2.57
CA VAL A 11 -2.75 -8.10 1.92
C VAL A 11 -1.37 -7.64 2.41
N GLY A 12 -1.14 -6.33 2.43
CA GLY A 12 0.11 -5.74 2.92
C GLY A 12 0.37 -6.03 4.40
N GLU A 13 -0.66 -6.04 5.24
CA GLU A 13 -0.53 -6.42 6.65
C GLU A 13 -0.09 -7.87 6.82
N THR A 14 -0.66 -8.77 6.02
CA THR A 14 -0.32 -10.20 6.05
C THR A 14 1.11 -10.43 5.60
N GLU A 15 1.54 -9.78 4.52
CA GLU A 15 2.92 -9.82 4.03
C GLU A 15 3.90 -9.28 5.06
N LEU A 16 3.60 -8.10 5.63
CA LEU A 16 4.42 -7.45 6.65
C LEU A 16 4.56 -8.33 7.90
N TRP A 17 3.46 -8.94 8.33
CA TRP A 17 3.45 -9.83 9.48
C TRP A 17 4.32 -11.07 9.24
N GLY A 18 4.21 -11.70 8.07
CA GLY A 18 5.03 -12.83 7.68
C GLY A 18 6.52 -12.47 7.62
N TRP A 19 6.85 -11.34 6.98
CA TRP A 19 8.22 -10.86 6.86
C TRP A 19 8.87 -10.63 8.23
N PHE A 20 8.20 -9.89 9.13
CA PHE A 20 8.73 -9.63 10.47
C PHE A 20 8.79 -10.90 11.34
N THR A 21 7.86 -11.84 11.16
CA THR A 21 7.91 -13.12 11.86
C THR A 21 9.20 -13.87 11.53
N GLU A 22 9.55 -13.96 10.24
CA GLU A 22 10.79 -14.61 9.81
C GLU A 22 12.02 -13.80 10.21
N ALA A 23 12.01 -12.47 10.08
CA ALA A 23 13.11 -11.62 10.49
C ALA A 23 13.43 -11.74 11.99
N PHE A 24 12.40 -11.71 12.85
CA PHE A 24 12.56 -11.91 14.28
C PHE A 24 12.94 -13.35 14.62
N LEU A 25 12.46 -14.35 13.88
CA LEU A 25 12.86 -15.73 14.09
C LEU A 25 14.35 -15.92 13.76
N CYS A 26 14.83 -15.47 12.60
CA CYS A 26 16.25 -15.49 12.25
C CYS A 26 17.08 -14.82 13.34
N ASP A 27 16.66 -13.64 13.79
CA ASP A 27 17.37 -12.90 14.82
C ASP A 27 17.40 -13.61 16.18
N LEU A 28 16.26 -14.14 16.66
CA LEU A 28 16.15 -14.77 17.98
C LEU A 28 16.70 -16.20 18.02
N TRP A 29 16.63 -16.94 16.91
CA TRP A 29 16.99 -18.36 16.86
C TRP A 29 18.40 -18.61 16.32
N GLU A 30 18.79 -17.95 15.23
CA GLU A 30 20.06 -18.24 14.57
C GLU A 30 21.25 -17.62 15.31
N ARG A 31 21.02 -16.55 16.08
CA ARG A 31 22.05 -15.89 16.91
C ARG A 31 22.14 -16.56 18.28
N PRO A 32 23.23 -17.29 18.61
CA PRO A 32 23.36 -18.02 19.86
C PRO A 32 23.22 -17.11 21.09
N GLU A 33 23.79 -15.90 21.04
CA GLU A 33 23.71 -14.90 22.11
C GLU A 33 22.27 -14.56 22.48
N ARG A 34 21.39 -14.37 21.47
CA ARG A 34 19.97 -14.05 21.69
C ARG A 34 19.19 -15.28 22.10
N ARG A 35 19.43 -16.42 21.45
CA ARG A 35 18.81 -17.71 21.80
C ARG A 35 19.12 -18.12 23.24
N ASN A 36 20.31 -17.78 23.74
CA ASN A 36 20.75 -18.10 25.09
C ASN A 36 20.05 -17.28 26.18
N LEU A 37 19.38 -16.17 25.83
CA LEU A 37 18.56 -15.39 26.77
C LEU A 37 17.27 -16.13 27.17
N PHE A 38 16.81 -17.08 26.35
CA PHE A 38 15.64 -17.89 26.66
C PHE A 38 15.98 -18.96 27.70
N ALA A 39 15.10 -19.16 28.68
CA ALA A 39 15.19 -20.27 29.61
C ALA A 39 15.19 -21.62 28.87
N LEU A 40 15.97 -22.60 29.35
CA LEU A 40 16.21 -23.86 28.64
C LEU A 40 14.92 -24.58 28.19
N ARG A 41 13.88 -24.61 29.04
CA ARG A 41 12.58 -25.22 28.72
C ARG A 41 11.82 -24.57 27.56
N TRP A 42 12.15 -23.32 27.24
CA TRP A 42 11.53 -22.53 26.17
C TRP A 42 12.45 -22.34 24.96
N ARG A 43 13.71 -22.78 25.04
CA ARG A 43 14.73 -22.63 23.99
C ARG A 43 14.56 -23.69 22.90
N THR A 44 13.41 -23.65 22.24
CA THR A 44 13.07 -24.50 21.11
C THR A 44 12.58 -23.62 19.97
N GLN A 45 12.91 -23.97 18.73
CA GLN A 45 12.53 -23.19 17.56
C GLN A 45 11.01 -22.91 17.48
N PRO A 46 10.09 -23.86 17.76
CA PRO A 46 8.65 -23.57 17.73
C PRO A 46 8.23 -22.50 18.74
N ARG A 47 8.72 -22.58 19.98
CA ARG A 47 8.40 -21.59 21.02
C ARG A 47 8.96 -20.21 20.70
N ILE A 48 10.16 -20.15 20.12
CA ILE A 48 10.75 -18.88 19.71
C ILE A 48 10.03 -18.31 18.48
N ARG A 49 9.52 -19.15 17.58
CA ARG A 49 8.62 -18.71 16.50
C ARG A 49 7.32 -18.11 17.05
N ASP A 50 6.71 -18.69 18.09
CA ASP A 50 5.53 -18.09 18.73
C ASP A 50 5.81 -16.67 19.26
N VAL A 51 7.01 -16.48 19.86
CA VAL A 51 7.46 -15.16 20.32
C VAL A 51 7.71 -14.21 19.15
N ALA A 52 8.40 -14.66 18.11
CA ALA A 52 8.65 -13.87 16.89
C ALA A 52 7.33 -13.43 16.23
N ASN A 53 6.36 -14.34 16.15
CA ASN A 53 5.03 -14.08 15.62
C ASN A 53 4.28 -13.02 16.46
N THR A 54 4.37 -13.09 17.78
CA THR A 54 3.78 -12.10 18.72
C THR A 54 4.44 -10.73 18.58
N LEU A 55 5.76 -10.67 18.41
CA LEU A 55 6.49 -9.43 18.17
C LEU A 55 6.13 -8.82 16.82
N ALA A 56 6.03 -9.64 15.78
CA ALA A 56 5.61 -9.20 14.45
C ALA A 56 4.19 -8.63 14.46
N TRP A 57 3.27 -9.25 15.22
CA TRP A 57 1.93 -8.67 15.44
C TRP A 57 1.98 -7.28 16.05
N SER A 58 2.89 -7.04 16.99
CA SER A 58 3.05 -5.72 17.62
C SER A 58 3.48 -4.65 16.61
N VAL A 59 4.24 -5.01 15.58
CA VAL A 59 4.62 -4.09 14.49
C VAL A 59 3.41 -3.73 13.64
N VAL A 60 2.64 -4.74 13.21
CA VAL A 60 1.43 -4.54 12.39
C VAL A 60 0.40 -3.71 13.15
N ALA A 61 0.09 -4.06 14.40
CA ALA A 61 -0.88 -3.36 15.24
C ALA A 61 -0.47 -1.92 15.61
N ASN A 62 0.80 -1.55 15.45
CA ASN A 62 1.30 -0.19 15.69
C ASN A 62 1.79 0.49 14.42
N ARG A 63 1.35 0.04 13.23
CA ARG A 63 1.75 0.63 11.93
C ARG A 63 1.54 2.14 11.89
N ASP A 64 0.42 2.64 12.42
CA ASP A 64 0.09 4.08 12.43
C ASP A 64 1.12 4.94 13.19
N LYS A 65 1.92 4.33 14.06
CA LYS A 65 3.01 5.01 14.78
C LYS A 65 4.33 5.00 14.01
N ILE A 66 4.45 4.15 13.00
CA ILE A 66 5.65 3.98 12.18
C ILE A 66 5.51 4.79 10.89
N ILE A 67 4.33 4.70 10.25
CA ILE A 67 4.04 5.37 8.99
C ILE A 67 2.87 6.34 9.22
N PRO A 68 3.08 7.65 9.02
CA PRO A 68 2.00 8.63 9.16
C PRO A 68 1.07 8.55 7.94
N VAL A 69 0.13 7.59 7.96
CA VAL A 69 -0.74 7.26 6.82
C VAL A 69 -1.49 8.48 6.28
N GLU A 70 -1.95 9.37 7.16
CA GLU A 70 -2.63 10.61 6.77
C GLU A 70 -1.70 11.55 5.97
N SER A 71 -0.49 11.78 6.46
CA SER A 71 0.49 12.62 5.76
C SER A 71 0.92 11.99 4.44
N LEU A 72 1.07 10.66 4.40
CA LEU A 72 1.37 9.92 3.18
C LEU A 72 0.24 10.06 2.16
N SER A 73 -1.01 9.88 2.59
CA SER A 73 -2.21 10.02 1.75
C SER A 73 -2.28 11.40 1.09
N ASN A 74 -2.10 12.45 1.89
CA ASN A 74 -2.09 13.82 1.38
C ASN A 74 -0.91 14.07 0.43
N THR A 75 0.26 13.50 0.72
CA THR A 75 1.45 13.61 -0.14
C THR A 75 1.22 12.94 -1.49
N ILE A 76 0.65 11.73 -1.50
CA ILE A 76 0.30 11.00 -2.74
C ILE A 76 -0.69 11.84 -3.55
N ARG A 77 -1.77 12.32 -2.93
CA ARG A 77 -2.77 13.18 -3.61
C ARG A 77 -2.12 14.40 -4.26
N SER A 78 -1.34 15.16 -3.49
CA SER A 78 -0.64 16.34 -4.01
C SER A 78 0.35 16.02 -5.12
N ALA A 79 1.10 14.91 -5.02
CA ALA A 79 2.05 14.50 -6.03
C ALA A 79 1.36 14.12 -7.34
N VAL A 80 0.31 13.31 -7.29
CA VAL A 80 -0.45 12.91 -8.49
C VAL A 80 -1.05 14.13 -9.19
N LEU A 81 -1.71 15.02 -8.45
CA LEU A 81 -2.29 16.24 -9.02
C LEU A 81 -1.22 17.17 -9.61
N TRP A 82 -0.06 17.26 -8.96
CA TRP A 82 1.06 18.01 -9.49
C TRP A 82 1.58 17.43 -10.81
N GLU A 83 1.71 16.10 -10.92
CA GLU A 83 2.14 15.42 -12.14
C GLU A 83 1.15 15.60 -13.28
N PHE A 84 -0.15 15.47 -13.01
CA PHE A 84 -1.21 15.77 -13.97
C PHE A 84 -1.11 17.22 -14.49
N ALA A 85 -1.01 18.19 -13.58
CA ALA A 85 -0.85 19.58 -13.95
C ALA A 85 0.47 19.86 -14.68
N HIS A 86 1.53 19.11 -14.37
CA HIS A 86 2.81 19.20 -15.05
C HIS A 86 2.69 18.74 -16.50
N TRP A 87 2.08 17.57 -16.74
CA TRP A 87 1.89 17.04 -18.09
C TRP A 87 1.01 17.93 -18.98
N GLN A 88 -0.06 18.51 -18.43
CA GLN A 88 -0.87 19.50 -19.16
C GLN A 88 -0.05 20.71 -19.60
N ARG A 89 0.81 21.24 -18.71
CA ARG A 89 1.69 22.39 -19.01
C ARG A 89 2.79 22.05 -20.01
N SER A 90 3.27 20.81 -19.99
CA SER A 90 4.34 20.32 -20.86
C SER A 90 3.90 20.06 -22.32
N GLY A 91 2.63 20.31 -22.65
CA GLY A 91 2.19 20.46 -24.04
C GLY A 91 1.68 19.19 -24.74
N GLY A 92 1.20 18.21 -23.99
CA GLY A 92 0.41 17.12 -24.58
C GLY A 92 -0.89 17.67 -25.17
N ASN A 93 -1.32 17.18 -26.34
CA ASN A 93 -2.63 17.52 -26.89
C ASN A 93 -3.70 16.85 -25.99
N PRO A 94 -4.50 17.62 -25.21
CA PRO A 94 -5.41 17.03 -24.23
C PRO A 94 -6.47 16.13 -24.86
N GLN A 95 -6.76 16.32 -26.16
CA GLN A 95 -7.74 15.55 -26.91
C GLN A 95 -7.23 14.19 -27.39
N GLU A 96 -5.91 13.97 -27.39
CA GLU A 96 -5.28 12.70 -27.78
C GLU A 96 -4.73 11.92 -26.58
N GLN A 97 -4.85 12.50 -25.39
CA GLN A 97 -4.23 11.98 -24.18
C GLN A 97 -5.12 10.92 -23.55
N VAL A 98 -4.69 9.66 -23.62
CA VAL A 98 -5.40 8.52 -23.03
C VAL A 98 -5.12 8.41 -21.53
N SER A 99 -3.93 8.82 -21.09
CA SER A 99 -3.47 8.79 -19.71
C SER A 99 -2.34 9.80 -19.45
N TYR A 100 -2.07 10.05 -18.18
CA TYR A 100 -0.95 10.82 -17.65
C TYR A 100 -0.02 9.90 -16.87
N PRO A 101 1.21 9.64 -17.36
CA PRO A 101 2.15 8.79 -16.67
C PRO A 101 2.47 9.31 -15.27
N LEU A 102 2.45 8.42 -14.29
CA LEU A 102 2.91 8.73 -12.93
C LEU A 102 4.38 8.37 -12.77
N ALA A 103 5.14 9.16 -12.00
CA ALA A 103 6.50 8.79 -11.65
C ALA A 103 6.49 7.54 -10.75
N ALA A 104 7.42 6.63 -11.00
CA ALA A 104 7.52 5.37 -10.26
C ALA A 104 7.46 5.53 -8.72
N PRO A 105 8.13 6.52 -8.08
CA PRO A 105 8.01 6.69 -6.62
C PRO A 105 6.59 7.02 -6.15
N VAL A 106 5.80 7.75 -6.95
CA VAL A 106 4.40 8.07 -6.64
C VAL A 106 3.54 6.82 -6.78
N ALA A 107 3.75 6.06 -7.86
CA ALA A 107 3.07 4.79 -8.09
C ALA A 107 3.38 3.77 -6.97
N GLU A 108 4.64 3.67 -6.51
CA GLU A 108 5.04 2.80 -5.40
C GLU A 108 4.39 3.20 -4.06
N MET A 109 4.28 4.50 -3.77
CA MET A 109 3.58 4.99 -2.58
C MET A 109 2.08 4.69 -2.65
N LEU A 110 1.48 4.84 -3.84
CA LEU A 110 0.08 4.49 -4.05
C LEU A 110 -0.16 2.99 -3.91
N ASP A 111 0.67 2.14 -4.52
CA ASP A 111 0.66 0.67 -4.33
C ASP A 111 0.76 0.30 -2.85
N TRP A 112 1.68 0.93 -2.12
CA TRP A 112 1.81 0.70 -0.69
C TRP A 112 0.49 1.00 0.04
N LEU A 113 -0.14 2.14 -0.27
CA LEU A 113 -1.40 2.54 0.35
C LEU A 113 -2.54 1.57 0.00
N VAL A 114 -2.65 1.12 -1.25
CA VAL A 114 -3.64 0.12 -1.67
C VAL A 114 -3.46 -1.18 -0.90
N ARG A 115 -2.21 -1.65 -0.75
CA ARG A 115 -1.89 -2.90 -0.06
C ARG A 115 -2.14 -2.86 1.44
N HIS A 116 -1.85 -1.74 2.09
CA HIS A 116 -1.85 -1.65 3.55
C HIS A 116 -3.10 -0.98 4.12
N GLU A 117 -3.75 -0.11 3.35
CA GLU A 117 -4.85 0.75 3.78
C GLU A 117 -5.92 0.88 2.67
N PRO A 118 -6.51 -0.24 2.19
CA PRO A 118 -7.33 -0.24 0.97
C PRO A 118 -8.52 0.73 1.03
N THR A 119 -9.21 0.82 2.18
CA THR A 119 -10.32 1.77 2.38
C THR A 119 -9.87 3.21 2.21
N LYS A 120 -8.68 3.56 2.72
CA LYS A 120 -8.14 4.91 2.63
C LYS A 120 -7.56 5.20 1.25
N ALA A 121 -6.93 4.21 0.63
CA ALA A 121 -6.50 4.30 -0.75
C ALA A 121 -7.67 4.62 -1.69
N ALA A 122 -8.82 3.95 -1.51
CA ALA A 122 -10.01 4.21 -2.31
C ALA A 122 -10.51 5.66 -2.15
N ALA A 123 -10.52 6.17 -0.91
CA ALA A 123 -10.87 7.57 -0.65
C ALA A 123 -9.88 8.54 -1.31
N VAL A 124 -8.57 8.28 -1.22
CA VAL A 124 -7.53 9.10 -1.85
C VAL A 124 -7.66 9.09 -3.38
N VAL A 125 -7.92 7.94 -3.98
CA VAL A 125 -8.15 7.83 -5.44
C VAL A 125 -9.37 8.63 -5.86
N ALA A 126 -10.50 8.52 -5.14
CA ALA A 126 -11.70 9.30 -5.42
C ALA A 126 -11.46 10.82 -5.28
N GLU A 127 -10.69 11.23 -4.27
CA GLU A 127 -10.29 12.63 -4.08
C GLU A 127 -9.42 13.13 -5.23
N ILE A 128 -8.40 12.37 -5.64
CA ILE A 128 -7.54 12.69 -6.79
C ILE A 128 -8.38 12.89 -8.03
N VAL A 129 -9.27 11.95 -8.34
CA VAL A 129 -10.13 12.01 -9.53
C VAL A 129 -11.06 13.23 -9.48
N GLY A 130 -11.70 13.46 -8.34
CA GLY A 130 -12.62 14.59 -8.17
C GLY A 130 -11.92 15.96 -8.15
N GLU A 131 -10.68 16.05 -7.67
CA GLU A 131 -9.87 17.28 -7.73
C GLU A 131 -9.29 17.49 -9.14
N ALA A 132 -8.83 16.45 -9.82
CA ALA A 132 -8.35 16.55 -11.19
C ALA A 132 -9.44 17.03 -12.16
N ASP A 133 -10.67 16.57 -12.01
CA ASP A 133 -11.80 17.04 -12.81
C ASP A 133 -12.13 18.51 -12.52
N ARG A 134 -12.27 18.87 -11.24
CA ARG A 134 -12.68 20.23 -10.84
C ARG A 134 -11.62 21.30 -11.08
N GLU A 135 -10.34 20.99 -10.85
CA GLU A 135 -9.26 21.97 -10.85
C GLU A 135 -8.45 21.96 -12.15
N LEU A 136 -8.30 20.80 -12.78
CA LEU A 136 -7.49 20.61 -13.99
C LEU A 136 -8.33 20.33 -15.24
N GLY A 137 -9.64 20.08 -15.09
CA GLY A 137 -10.52 19.71 -16.20
C GLY A 137 -10.17 18.35 -16.81
N ILE A 138 -9.49 17.48 -16.06
CA ILE A 138 -9.13 16.14 -16.51
C ILE A 138 -10.30 15.22 -16.22
N SER A 139 -10.84 14.58 -17.25
CA SER A 139 -12.00 13.71 -17.07
C SER A 139 -11.70 12.56 -16.11
N PRO A 140 -12.69 12.11 -15.32
CA PRO A 140 -12.51 10.99 -14.40
C PRO A 140 -11.97 9.73 -15.05
N LYS A 141 -12.36 9.48 -16.31
CA LYS A 141 -11.87 8.37 -17.12
C LYS A 141 -10.36 8.43 -17.35
N ILE A 142 -9.83 9.59 -17.74
CA ILE A 142 -8.38 9.76 -17.99
C ILE A 142 -7.60 9.64 -16.68
N SER A 143 -8.09 10.26 -15.60
CA SER A 143 -7.46 10.12 -14.28
C SER A 143 -7.46 8.68 -13.78
N GLY A 144 -8.57 7.97 -13.94
CA GLY A 144 -8.69 6.55 -13.60
C GLY A 144 -7.73 5.68 -14.40
N GLU A 145 -7.63 5.90 -15.72
CA GLU A 145 -6.71 5.15 -16.58
C GLU A 145 -5.25 5.41 -16.24
N SER A 146 -4.90 6.67 -15.93
CA SER A 146 -3.56 7.05 -15.47
C SER A 146 -3.14 6.28 -14.21
N ILE A 147 -4.07 6.14 -13.26
CA ILE A 147 -3.85 5.41 -12.01
C ILE A 147 -3.76 3.90 -12.28
N ARG A 148 -4.63 3.35 -13.14
CA ARG A 148 -4.57 1.93 -13.56
C ARG A 148 -3.23 1.59 -14.18
N GLU A 149 -2.77 2.38 -15.14
CA GLU A 149 -1.49 2.16 -15.83
C GLU A 149 -0.31 2.21 -14.85
N ALA A 150 -0.28 3.21 -13.97
CA ALA A 150 0.78 3.34 -12.97
C ALA A 150 0.84 2.12 -12.03
N LEU A 151 -0.30 1.66 -11.53
CA LEU A 151 -0.36 0.47 -10.66
C LEU A 151 -0.09 -0.83 -11.42
N ALA A 152 -0.45 -0.91 -12.70
CA ALA A 152 -0.11 -2.06 -13.53
C ALA A 152 1.40 -2.15 -13.82
N LEU A 153 2.10 -1.01 -13.93
CA LEU A 153 3.53 -0.95 -14.20
C LEU A 153 4.39 -1.15 -12.94
N ASP A 154 4.06 -0.46 -11.84
CA ASP A 154 4.91 -0.38 -10.65
C ASP A 154 4.33 -1.11 -9.42
N GLY A 155 3.08 -1.57 -9.50
CA GLY A 155 2.38 -2.20 -8.40
C GLY A 155 2.86 -3.62 -8.08
N LYS A 156 2.69 -4.03 -6.82
CA LYS A 156 3.19 -5.31 -6.28
C LYS A 156 2.11 -6.23 -5.71
N LEU A 157 0.82 -5.90 -5.83
CA LEU A 157 -0.28 -6.82 -5.49
C LEU A 157 -0.20 -8.11 -6.30
N ALA A 158 -0.17 -9.22 -5.58
CA ALA A 158 -0.17 -10.55 -6.17
C ALA A 158 -1.59 -10.98 -6.54
N GLY A 159 -1.80 -11.29 -7.83
CA GLY A 159 -3.06 -11.79 -8.37
C GLY A 159 -3.42 -11.12 -9.69
N THR A 160 -3.96 -11.89 -10.63
CA THR A 160 -4.52 -11.34 -11.87
C THR A 160 -5.77 -10.54 -11.51
N ASP A 161 -5.87 -9.30 -11.99
CA ASP A 161 -7.03 -8.41 -11.84
C ASP A 161 -7.29 -7.80 -10.45
N CYS A 162 -6.44 -8.01 -9.44
CA CYS A 162 -6.67 -7.43 -8.10
C CYS A 162 -6.70 -5.88 -8.09
N TYR A 163 -5.92 -5.23 -8.95
CA TYR A 163 -6.02 -3.77 -9.11
C TYR A 163 -7.29 -3.34 -9.82
N HIS A 164 -7.78 -4.13 -10.78
CA HIS A 164 -9.03 -3.83 -11.47
C HIS A 164 -10.20 -3.91 -10.49
N GLU A 165 -10.30 -4.99 -9.70
CA GLU A 165 -11.36 -5.12 -8.69
C GLU A 165 -11.33 -3.97 -7.66
N PHE A 166 -10.15 -3.58 -7.21
CA PHE A 166 -10.00 -2.44 -6.31
C PHE A 166 -10.43 -1.12 -6.96
N LEU A 167 -9.95 -0.85 -8.17
CA LEU A 167 -10.20 0.41 -8.87
C LEU A 167 -11.63 0.53 -9.38
N ASP A 168 -12.30 -0.57 -9.71
CA ASP A 168 -13.71 -0.57 -10.09
C ASP A 168 -14.62 -0.15 -8.93
N VAL A 169 -14.19 -0.38 -7.69
CA VAL A 169 -14.89 0.11 -6.49
C VAL A 169 -14.48 1.55 -6.16
N ALA A 170 -13.22 1.91 -6.38
CA ALA A 170 -12.67 3.21 -6.00
C ALA A 170 -12.96 4.33 -7.01
N LEU A 171 -13.13 4.00 -8.28
CA LEU A 171 -13.38 4.95 -9.36
C LEU A 171 -14.88 5.10 -9.63
N PRO A 172 -15.33 6.26 -10.15
CA PRO A 172 -16.67 6.39 -10.70
C PRO A 172 -16.89 5.39 -11.84
N PRO A 173 -18.11 4.89 -12.06
CA PRO A 173 -18.40 4.02 -13.19
C PRO A 173 -18.07 4.71 -14.52
N ASP A 174 -17.53 3.93 -15.46
CA ASP A 174 -17.30 4.40 -16.83
C ASP A 174 -18.66 4.52 -17.55
N ASP A 175 -19.13 5.76 -17.76
CA ASP A 175 -20.29 6.08 -18.63
C ASP A 175 -19.96 5.90 -20.12
#